data_AF-A0A5R2MY95-F1
#
_entry.id   AF-A0A5R2MY95-F1
#
_cell.length_a   1.000
_cell.length_b   1.000
_cell.length_c   1.000
_cell.angle_alpha   90.00
_cell.angle_beta   90.00
_cell.angle_gamma   90.00
#
_symmetry.space_group_name_H-M   'P 1'
#
loop_
_entity.id
_entity.type
_entity.pdbx_description
1 polymer ?
#
loop_
_entity_poly.entity_id
_entity_poly.type
_entity_poly.pdbx_seq_one_letter_code
_entity_poly.pdbx_strand_id
1 'polypeptide(L)'
;LRRLSWLRAPIVGTLVGSVFDTVVFFGVAFSAAFAFAGPSDSFALGSAPLMGVFHVEAMRWVSWALGDLSVNLIIAVVALIPYRLLAARWSQPAVAAA
;
A
#
# COMPACT_ATOMS: atom_id res chain seq x y z
N LEU A 1 -5.24 -4.70 -31.00
CA LEU A 1 -4.67 -5.22 -29.72
C LEU A 1 -3.77 -4.22 -28.95
N ARG A 2 -3.84 -2.89 -29.18
CA ARG A 2 -2.99 -1.88 -28.49
C ARG A 2 -3.81 -0.75 -27.83
N ARG A 3 -4.90 -1.10 -27.14
CA ARG A 3 -5.71 -0.14 -26.35
C ARG A 3 -5.73 -0.45 -24.85
N LEU A 4 -4.83 -1.33 -24.38
CA LEU A 4 -4.64 -1.48 -22.95
C LEU A 4 -3.83 -0.27 -22.47
N SER A 5 -4.59 0.68 -21.94
CA SER A 5 -4.15 1.93 -21.31
C SER A 5 -2.89 1.70 -20.47
N TRP A 6 -1.79 2.28 -20.90
CA TRP A 6 -0.49 2.24 -20.23
C TRP A 6 -0.55 2.65 -18.75
N LEU A 7 -1.63 3.34 -18.33
CA LEU A 7 -1.93 3.74 -16.96
C LEU A 7 -2.51 2.64 -16.05
N ARG A 8 -3.15 1.59 -16.60
CA ARG A 8 -3.72 0.51 -15.77
C ARG A 8 -2.64 -0.39 -15.17
N ALA A 9 -1.59 -0.67 -15.95
CA ALA A 9 -0.45 -1.47 -15.49
C ALA A 9 0.25 -0.87 -14.25
N PRO A 10 0.64 0.42 -14.23
CA PRO A 10 1.31 1.02 -13.08
C PRO A 10 0.40 1.12 -11.85
N ILE A 11 -0.89 1.44 -11.99
CA ILE A 11 -1.79 1.52 -10.83
C ILE A 11 -1.94 0.15 -10.15
N VAL A 12 -2.20 -0.91 -10.93
CA VAL A 12 -2.34 -2.26 -10.39
C VAL A 12 -1.01 -2.75 -9.78
N GLY A 13 0.12 -2.46 -10.43
CA GLY A 13 1.44 -2.79 -9.90
C GLY A 13 1.74 -2.11 -8.56
N THR A 14 1.45 -0.82 -8.42
CA THR A 14 1.66 -0.07 -7.16
C THR A 14 0.75 -0.58 -6.05
N LEU A 15 -0.53 -0.88 -6.36
CA LEU A 15 -1.47 -1.43 -5.38
C LEU A 15 -1.02 -2.80 -4.86
N VAL A 16 -0.69 -3.72 -5.77
CA VAL A 16 -0.23 -5.06 -5.41
C VAL A 16 1.09 -4.99 -4.66
N GLY A 17 2.02 -4.14 -5.11
CA GLY A 17 3.30 -3.92 -4.45
C GLY A 17 3.14 -3.43 -3.02
N SER A 18 2.27 -2.43 -2.79
CA SER A 18 2.01 -1.90 -1.44
C SER A 18 1.36 -2.94 -0.52
N VAL A 19 0.38 -3.71 -1.00
CA VAL A 19 -0.23 -4.79 -0.20
C VAL A 19 0.81 -5.85 0.16
N PHE A 20 1.63 -6.26 -0.80
CA PHE A 20 2.66 -7.26 -0.59
C PHE A 20 3.73 -6.77 0.40
N ASP A 21 4.19 -5.54 0.24
CA ASP A 21 5.13 -4.87 1.13
C ASP A 21 4.62 -4.84 2.57
N THR A 22 3.40 -4.34 2.80
CA THR A 22 2.81 -4.27 4.14
C THR A 22 2.67 -5.67 4.77
N VAL A 23 2.19 -6.67 4.02
CA VAL A 23 2.02 -8.04 4.55
C VAL A 23 3.36 -8.66 4.92
N VAL A 24 4.38 -8.52 4.07
CA VAL A 24 5.70 -9.10 4.32
C VAL A 24 6.39 -8.36 5.47
N PHE A 25 6.40 -7.03 5.47
CA PHE A 25 7.05 -6.23 6.49
C PHE A 25 6.45 -6.50 7.88
N PHE A 26 5.13 -6.30 8.04
CA PHE A 26 4.48 -6.50 9.34
C PHE A 26 4.45 -7.98 9.73
N GLY A 27 4.26 -8.88 8.76
CA GLY A 27 4.25 -10.31 9.00
C GLY A 27 5.59 -10.79 9.56
N VAL A 28 6.71 -10.41 8.95
CA VAL A 28 8.03 -10.82 9.42
C VAL A 28 8.43 -10.10 10.71
N ALA A 29 8.09 -8.82 10.87
CA ALA A 29 8.51 -8.04 12.03
C ALA A 29 7.73 -8.34 13.33
N PHE A 30 6.43 -8.66 13.24
CA PHE A 30 5.55 -8.72 14.41
C PHE A 30 4.75 -10.02 14.59
N SER A 31 4.72 -10.91 13.59
CA SER A 31 4.01 -12.18 13.75
C SER A 31 4.76 -13.13 14.68
N ALA A 32 4.01 -13.83 15.54
CA ALA A 32 4.56 -14.88 16.40
C ALA A 32 5.23 -16.02 15.59
N ALA A 33 4.84 -16.23 14.34
CA ALA A 33 5.45 -17.23 13.46
C ALA A 33 6.94 -16.94 13.16
N PHE A 34 7.34 -15.67 13.22
CA PHE A 34 8.71 -15.20 12.98
C PHE A 34 9.42 -14.77 14.28
N ALA A 35 8.93 -15.20 15.45
CA ALA A 35 9.52 -14.86 16.75
C ALA A 35 10.99 -15.32 16.91
N PHE A 36 11.50 -16.17 16.03
CA PHE A 36 12.92 -16.56 15.98
C PHE A 36 13.81 -15.53 15.26
N ALA A 37 13.23 -14.66 14.42
CA ALA A 37 13.94 -13.70 13.58
C ALA A 37 14.12 -12.33 14.25
N GLY A 38 13.45 -12.08 15.38
CA GLY A 38 13.54 -10.82 16.12
C GLY A 38 12.92 -10.92 17.52
N PRO A 39 13.02 -9.86 18.34
CA PRO A 39 12.42 -9.85 19.68
C PRO A 39 10.90 -9.95 19.58
N SER A 40 10.30 -10.95 20.23
CA SER A 40 8.84 -11.08 20.29
C SER A 40 8.26 -10.03 21.24
N ASP A 41 7.67 -8.96 20.69
CA ASP A 41 7.01 -7.92 21.47
C ASP A 41 5.59 -8.38 21.89
N SER A 42 5.39 -8.55 23.20
CA SER A 42 4.11 -8.96 23.78
C SER A 42 3.00 -7.92 23.58
N PHE A 43 3.35 -6.63 23.46
CA PHE A 43 2.38 -5.57 23.23
C PHE A 43 1.79 -5.65 21.81
N ALA A 44 2.64 -5.93 20.82
CA ALA A 44 2.24 -6.08 19.42
C ALA A 44 1.35 -7.32 19.19
N LEU A 45 1.62 -8.41 19.93
CA LEU A 45 0.85 -9.65 19.88
C LEU A 45 -0.47 -9.59 20.66
N GLY A 46 -0.62 -8.60 21.55
CA GLY A 46 -1.85 -8.41 22.31
C GLY A 46 -3.06 -8.12 21.43
N SER A 47 -4.26 -8.47 21.91
CA SER A 47 -5.51 -8.12 21.24
C SER A 47 -5.82 -6.63 21.39
N ALA A 48 -6.38 -6.04 20.34
CA ALA A 48 -6.92 -4.70 20.35
C ALA A 48 -8.10 -4.58 19.39
N PRO A 49 -9.03 -3.64 19.65
CA PRO A 49 -10.05 -3.24 18.69
C PRO A 49 -9.41 -2.82 17.38
N LEU A 50 -9.94 -3.32 16.26
CA LEU A 50 -9.41 -3.03 14.94
C LEU A 50 -9.52 -1.52 14.66
N MET A 51 -8.40 -0.93 14.23
CA MET A 51 -8.21 0.51 14.04
C MET A 51 -8.53 1.37 15.28
N GLY A 52 -8.70 0.77 16.46
CA GLY A 52 -9.15 1.44 17.68
C GLY A 52 -10.62 1.91 17.66
N VAL A 53 -11.37 1.63 16.59
CA VAL A 53 -12.74 2.15 16.39
C VAL A 53 -13.74 1.02 16.11
N PHE A 54 -13.31 -0.07 15.48
CA PHE A 54 -14.19 -1.19 15.17
C PHE A 54 -14.29 -2.16 16.35
N HIS A 55 -15.47 -2.76 16.53
CA HIS A 55 -15.72 -3.77 17.57
C HIS A 55 -15.06 -5.14 17.29
N VAL A 56 -14.35 -5.28 16.16
CA VAL A 56 -13.65 -6.51 15.80
C VAL A 56 -12.30 -6.52 16.50
N GLU A 57 -12.07 -7.51 17.37
CA GLU A 57 -10.77 -7.73 18.00
C GLU A 57 -9.81 -8.42 17.03
N ALA A 58 -8.60 -7.88 16.92
CA ALA A 58 -7.51 -8.47 16.15
C ALA A 58 -6.20 -8.34 16.93
N MET A 59 -5.16 -9.04 16.50
CA MET A 59 -3.80 -8.77 16.99
C MET A 59 -3.44 -7.31 16.68
N ARG A 60 -2.86 -6.61 17.65
CA ARG A 60 -2.59 -5.17 17.56
C ARG A 60 -1.75 -4.81 16.33
N TRP A 61 -0.74 -5.62 16.01
CA TRP A 61 0.09 -5.42 14.81
C TRP A 61 -0.69 -5.55 13.50
N VAL A 62 -1.75 -6.37 13.44
CA VAL A 62 -2.63 -6.49 12.26
C VAL A 62 -3.42 -5.19 12.08
N SER A 63 -3.88 -4.60 13.18
CA SER A 63 -4.54 -3.30 13.14
C SER A 63 -3.60 -2.21 12.63
N TRP A 64 -2.33 -2.22 13.03
CA TRP A 64 -1.35 -1.25 12.53
C TRP A 64 -1.03 -1.45 11.05
N ALA A 65 -0.86 -2.70 10.62
CA ALA A 65 -0.65 -3.04 9.21
C ALA A 65 -1.79 -2.54 8.33
N LEU A 66 -3.04 -2.71 8.78
CA LEU A 66 -4.21 -2.19 8.06
C LEU A 66 -4.26 -0.66 8.07
N GLY A 67 -3.86 -0.03 9.18
CA GLY A 67 -3.71 1.42 9.30
C GLY A 67 -2.72 1.98 8.27
N ASP A 68 -1.51 1.42 8.25
CA ASP A 68 -0.44 1.77 7.30
C ASP A 68 -0.92 1.60 5.84
N LEU A 69 -1.48 0.44 5.50
CA LEU A 69 -1.98 0.18 4.15
C LEU A 69 -3.07 1.17 3.75
N SER A 70 -4.01 1.48 4.65
CA SER A 70 -5.11 2.40 4.36
C SER A 70 -4.60 3.80 4.03
N VAL A 71 -3.63 4.29 4.82
CA VAL A 71 -2.99 5.59 4.58
C VAL A 71 -2.22 5.58 3.25
N ASN A 72 -1.45 4.53 2.98
CA ASN A 72 -0.69 4.39 1.73
C ASN A 72 -1.60 4.37 0.50
N LEU A 73 -2.74 3.68 0.57
CA LEU A 73 -3.74 3.65 -0.50
C LEU A 73 -4.40 5.03 -0.72
N ILE A 74 -4.75 5.74 0.36
CA ILE A 74 -5.30 7.09 0.25
C ILE A 74 -4.28 8.03 -0.41
N ILE A 75 -3.03 7.99 0.04
CA ILE A 75 -1.94 8.80 -0.54
C ILE A 75 -1.76 8.44 -2.03
N ALA A 76 -1.76 7.16 -2.39
CA ALA A 76 -1.62 6.72 -3.77
C ALA A 76 -2.76 7.24 -4.68
N VAL A 77 -4.00 7.22 -4.18
CA VAL A 77 -5.16 7.75 -4.91
C VAL A 77 -5.07 9.27 -5.06
N VAL A 78 -4.71 9.99 -4.00
CA VAL A 78 -4.56 11.45 -4.02
C VAL A 78 -3.42 11.86 -4.97
N ALA A 79 -2.29 11.15 -4.93
CA ALA A 79 -1.14 11.37 -5.81
C ALA A 79 -1.43 11.06 -7.30
N LEU A 80 -2.52 10.35 -7.60
CA LEU A 80 -2.92 10.07 -8.98
C LEU A 80 -3.32 11.36 -9.73
N ILE A 81 -3.84 12.38 -9.02
CA ILE A 81 -4.24 13.67 -9.59
C ILE A 81 -3.03 14.38 -10.21
N PRO A 82 -1.96 14.72 -9.45
CA PRO A 82 -0.79 15.37 -10.02
C PRO A 82 -0.08 14.47 -11.05
N TYR A 83 -0.06 13.15 -10.85
CA TYR A 83 0.52 12.23 -11.82
C TYR A 83 -0.16 12.32 -13.19
N ARG A 84 -1.50 12.33 -13.22
CA ARG A 84 -2.26 12.52 -14.47
C ARG A 84 -1.98 13.88 -15.11
N LEU A 85 -1.88 14.92 -14.31
CA LEU A 85 -1.58 16.26 -14.80
C LEU A 85 -0.18 16.33 -15.43
N LEU A 86 0.85 15.72 -14.84
CA LEU A 86 2.20 15.67 -15.42
C LEU A 86 2.27 14.80 -16.67
N ALA A 87 1.68 13.60 -16.62
CA ALA A 87 1.68 12.67 -17.76
C ALA A 87 1.02 13.28 -19.00
N ALA A 88 -0.04 14.08 -18.84
CA ALA A 88 -0.68 14.80 -19.94
C ALA A 88 0.23 15.87 -20.57
N ARG A 89 1.11 16.53 -19.80
CA ARG A 89 2.04 17.55 -20.33
C ARG A 89 3.21 16.93 -21.07
N TRP A 90 3.68 15.77 -20.61
CA TRP A 90 4.76 15.03 -21.26
C TRP A 90 4.31 14.26 -22.51
N SER A 91 3.00 14.03 -22.66
CA SER A 91 2.43 13.39 -23.85
C SER A 91 2.18 14.37 -25.02
N GLN A 92 2.71 15.59 -24.98
CA GLN A 92 2.70 16.49 -26.14
C GLN A 92 3.48 15.80 -27.28
N PRO A 93 2.86 15.55 -28.45
CA PRO A 93 3.53 14.89 -29.56
C PRO A 93 4.74 15.73 -30.00
N ALA A 94 5.84 15.05 -30.34
CA ALA A 94 6.92 15.59 -31.14
C ALA A 94 6.46 15.87 -32.59
N VAL A 95 5.39 16.67 -32.74
CA VAL A 95 4.82 17.10 -34.03
C VAL A 95 4.67 18.62 -34.00
N ALA A 96 5.81 19.28 -33.89
CA ALA A 96 6.06 20.66 -34.32
C ALA A 96 7.58 20.75 -34.46
N ALA A 97 8.21 20.85 -35.62
CA ALA A 97 7.77 21.02 -36.98
C ALA A 97 8.83 20.35 -37.88
N ALA A 98 8.38 19.63 -38.91
CA ALA A 98 9.17 19.29 -40.09
C ALA A 98 8.84 20.31 -41.19
#